data_AF-A0A7X7QRJ0-F1
#
_entry.id   AF-A0A7X7QRJ0-F1
#
_cell.length_a   1.000
_cell.length_b   1.000
_cell.length_c   1.000
_cell.angle_alpha   90.00
_cell.angle_beta   90.00
_cell.angle_gamma   90.00
#
_symmetry.space_group_name_H-M   'P 1'
#
loop_
_entity.id
_entity.type
_entity.pdbx_description
1 polymer ?
#
loop_
_entity_poly.entity_id
_entity_poly.type
_entity_poly.pdbx_seq_one_letter_code
_entity_poly.pdbx_strand_id
1 'polypeptide(L)'
;MTQPERPFLDLDAPERNPPSTPPWARETVPGWLAPYQGVNGAPERFASKKGYYGGPCEGIDRYQANAFIWYTPATASYLYTDYTPVPVDYRPGTLPGYEALAARFTKPGDSETERALALLTRAMPEACRHPGMPPLAPPTRADRNLDDEALLASRCGWCNEQARVFIRLCQVSGLQGRLIHLYGQNHTIAEFYADGAWALADASSLFVAAGPDGRLLSAAACHDGAANQRCYAEAKVRRMREMCGWSREALGFADDDAAQRWRDNAARLEVDELATREIHFGVMNTPLPPHPGRG
;
A
#
# COMPACT_ATOMS: atom_id res chain seq x y z
N MET A 1 32.16 -11.41 -16.89
CA MET A 1 31.58 -10.35 -17.74
C MET A 1 30.87 -9.37 -16.81
N THR A 2 31.33 -8.13 -16.75
CA THR A 2 30.63 -7.07 -16.01
C THR A 2 29.31 -6.78 -16.72
N GLN A 3 28.19 -6.75 -15.99
CA GLN A 3 26.93 -6.31 -16.59
C GLN A 3 27.10 -4.88 -17.11
N PRO A 4 26.55 -4.54 -18.30
CA PRO A 4 26.60 -3.18 -18.80
C PRO A 4 25.93 -2.24 -17.79
N GLU A 5 26.59 -1.13 -17.47
CA GLU A 5 26.02 -0.11 -16.59
C GLU A 5 24.71 0.39 -17.19
N ARG A 6 23.62 0.25 -16.43
CA ARG A 6 22.32 0.79 -16.84
C ARG A 6 22.38 2.32 -16.76
N PRO A 7 21.87 3.05 -17.77
CA PRO A 7 21.85 4.50 -17.72
C PRO A 7 21.03 4.97 -16.52
N PHE A 8 21.56 5.94 -15.79
CA PHE A 8 20.85 6.58 -14.71
C PHE A 8 19.73 7.45 -15.28
N LEU A 9 18.48 7.20 -14.86
CA LEU A 9 17.32 7.92 -15.37
C LEU A 9 16.98 9.10 -14.46
N ASP A 10 16.63 10.22 -15.11
CA ASP A 10 16.15 11.42 -14.44
C ASP A 10 14.74 11.19 -13.88
N LEU A 11 14.60 11.10 -12.56
CA LEU A 11 13.32 10.88 -11.89
C LEU A 11 12.43 12.14 -11.87
N ASP A 12 12.98 13.32 -12.18
CA ASP A 12 12.22 14.57 -12.28
C ASP A 12 11.56 14.78 -13.65
N ALA A 13 11.84 13.90 -14.61
CA ALA A 13 11.19 13.97 -15.91
C ALA A 13 9.66 13.82 -15.79
N PRO A 14 8.85 14.51 -16.63
CA PRO A 14 7.40 14.55 -16.49
C PRO A 14 6.68 13.19 -16.48
N GLU A 15 7.23 12.17 -17.14
CA GLU A 15 6.65 10.83 -17.15
C GLU A 15 6.79 10.06 -15.81
N ARG A 16 7.69 10.52 -14.93
CA ARG A 16 7.95 9.94 -13.59
C ARG A 16 7.51 10.87 -12.47
N ASN A 17 7.65 12.18 -12.67
CA ASN A 17 7.22 13.24 -11.76
C ASN A 17 6.30 14.22 -12.49
N PRO A 18 5.01 13.87 -12.70
CA PRO A 18 4.11 14.72 -13.47
C PRO A 18 3.94 16.10 -12.85
N PRO A 19 3.79 17.16 -13.67
CA PRO A 19 3.47 18.50 -13.19
C PRO A 19 2.18 18.57 -12.35
N SER A 20 1.25 17.64 -12.57
CA SER A 20 -0.01 17.49 -11.82
C SER A 20 0.16 16.90 -10.42
N THR A 21 1.37 16.43 -10.06
CA THR A 21 1.70 15.97 -8.71
C THR A 21 1.75 17.15 -7.74
N PRO A 22 0.94 17.15 -6.67
CA PRO A 22 0.97 18.22 -5.68
C PRO A 22 2.37 18.36 -5.05
N PRO A 23 2.90 19.59 -4.86
CA PRO A 23 4.24 19.78 -4.31
C PRO A 23 4.44 19.12 -2.93
N TRP A 24 3.41 19.10 -2.09
CA TRP A 24 3.46 18.48 -0.75
C TRP A 24 3.59 16.96 -0.78
N ALA A 25 3.21 16.32 -1.89
CA ALA A 25 3.33 14.88 -2.05
C ALA A 25 4.77 14.46 -2.39
N ARG A 26 5.62 15.41 -2.80
CA ARG A 26 6.99 15.14 -3.23
C ARG A 26 7.93 15.05 -2.04
N GLU A 27 8.68 13.97 -1.98
CA GLU A 27 9.68 13.75 -0.95
C GLU A 27 11.05 14.30 -1.36
N THR A 28 11.75 14.85 -0.38
CA THR A 28 13.19 15.12 -0.51
C THR A 28 13.94 13.98 0.17
N VAL A 29 14.75 13.25 -0.58
CA VAL A 29 15.57 12.15 -0.07
C VAL A 29 17.05 12.53 -0.10
N PRO A 30 17.88 12.03 0.83
CA PRO A 30 19.33 12.17 0.75
C PRO A 30 19.90 11.73 -0.61
N GLY A 31 20.86 12.47 -1.15
CA GLY A 31 21.41 12.20 -2.49
C GLY A 31 22.04 10.80 -2.66
N TRP A 32 22.50 10.18 -1.58
CA TRP A 32 23.04 8.81 -1.62
C TRP A 32 21.97 7.74 -1.96
N LEU A 33 20.68 8.06 -1.82
CA LEU A 33 19.57 7.17 -2.16
C LEU A 33 19.23 7.15 -3.65
N ALA A 34 19.78 8.08 -4.43
CA ALA A 34 19.45 8.21 -5.86
C ALA A 34 19.63 6.90 -6.65
N PRO A 35 20.66 6.06 -6.41
CA PRO A 35 20.80 4.74 -7.06
C PRO A 35 19.76 3.70 -6.64
N TYR A 36 19.00 3.94 -5.57
CA TYR A 36 18.01 3.01 -5.01
C TYR A 36 16.57 3.49 -5.22
N GLN A 37 16.37 4.62 -5.90
CA GLN A 37 15.05 5.23 -6.06
C GLN A 37 14.41 4.81 -7.39
N GLY A 38 13.12 4.47 -7.36
CA GLY A 38 12.30 4.26 -8.53
C GLY A 38 12.88 3.24 -9.52
N VAL A 39 12.92 3.60 -10.79
CA VAL A 39 13.49 2.75 -11.85
C VAL A 39 15.01 2.54 -11.72
N ASN A 40 15.74 3.48 -11.07
CA ASN A 40 17.20 3.40 -10.93
C ASN A 40 17.62 2.28 -9.98
N GLY A 41 16.88 2.09 -8.88
CA GLY A 41 17.14 1.01 -7.91
C GLY A 41 16.56 -0.34 -8.28
N ALA A 42 15.89 -0.45 -9.43
CA ALA A 42 15.14 -1.65 -9.77
C ALA A 42 16.05 -2.87 -9.97
N PRO A 43 15.77 -4.02 -9.33
CA PRO A 43 16.36 -5.29 -9.72
C PRO A 43 16.16 -5.53 -11.22
N GLU A 44 17.14 -6.14 -11.90
CA GLU A 44 17.15 -6.26 -13.37
C GLU A 44 15.84 -6.83 -13.93
N ARG A 45 15.33 -7.90 -13.32
CA ARG A 45 14.07 -8.55 -13.73
C ARG A 45 12.81 -7.68 -13.58
N PHE A 46 12.88 -6.64 -12.75
CA PHE A 46 11.80 -5.68 -12.52
C PHE A 46 12.07 -4.32 -13.14
N ALA A 47 13.20 -4.14 -13.82
CA ALA A 47 13.51 -2.91 -14.53
C ALA A 47 12.41 -2.63 -15.56
N SER A 48 11.82 -1.44 -15.50
CA SER A 48 10.78 -1.05 -16.46
C SER A 48 11.39 -0.88 -17.84
N LYS A 49 10.89 -1.63 -18.83
CA LYS A 49 11.23 -1.45 -20.25
C LYS A 49 10.86 -0.06 -20.77
N LYS A 50 9.87 0.60 -20.17
CA LYS A 50 9.42 1.95 -20.54
C LYS A 50 10.21 3.06 -19.81
N GLY A 51 11.09 2.70 -18.87
CA GLY A 51 11.80 3.68 -18.04
C GLY A 51 10.95 4.33 -16.95
N TYR A 52 9.73 3.82 -16.68
CA TYR A 52 8.87 4.27 -15.58
C TYR A 52 7.83 3.19 -15.20
N TYR A 53 7.27 3.30 -14.00
CA TYR A 53 6.19 2.44 -13.49
C TYR A 53 4.84 3.15 -13.47
N GLY A 54 3.77 2.38 -13.20
CA GLY A 54 2.42 2.91 -13.04
C GLY A 54 1.78 3.39 -14.33
N GLY A 55 2.07 2.75 -15.48
CA GLY A 55 1.63 3.13 -16.85
C GLY A 55 0.25 3.78 -17.01
N PRO A 56 -0.80 3.30 -16.31
CA PRO A 56 -2.15 3.89 -16.35
C PRO A 56 -2.46 4.99 -15.32
N CYS A 57 -1.53 5.35 -14.42
CA CYS A 57 -1.73 6.29 -13.33
C CYS A 57 -1.39 7.73 -13.74
N GLU A 58 -1.89 8.73 -13.02
CA GLU A 58 -1.58 10.15 -13.22
C GLU A 58 -1.25 10.86 -11.90
N GLY A 59 -0.61 12.02 -12.00
CA GLY A 59 -0.26 12.90 -10.87
C GLY A 59 0.32 12.20 -9.64
N ILE A 60 -0.31 12.32 -8.47
CA ILE A 60 0.21 11.76 -7.21
C ILE A 60 0.47 10.26 -7.29
N ASP A 61 -0.43 9.49 -7.89
CA ASP A 61 -0.29 8.04 -7.99
C ASP A 61 0.81 7.65 -8.98
N ARG A 62 0.99 8.45 -10.05
CA ARG A 62 2.12 8.29 -10.97
C ARG A 62 3.45 8.56 -10.29
N TYR A 63 3.54 9.67 -9.55
CA TYR A 63 4.73 10.02 -8.79
C TYR A 63 5.07 8.93 -7.78
N GLN A 64 4.08 8.44 -7.04
CA GLN A 64 4.28 7.40 -6.04
C GLN A 64 4.84 6.11 -6.64
N ALA A 65 4.31 5.70 -7.80
CA ALA A 65 4.82 4.55 -8.51
C ALA A 65 6.29 4.69 -8.97
N ASN A 66 6.88 5.89 -8.95
CA ASN A 66 8.23 6.14 -9.48
C ASN A 66 9.22 6.74 -8.46
N ALA A 67 8.76 7.22 -7.30
CA ALA A 67 9.60 7.93 -6.32
C ALA A 67 9.97 7.11 -5.08
N PHE A 68 9.48 5.87 -4.97
CA PHE A 68 9.78 4.98 -3.86
C PHE A 68 11.27 4.59 -3.78
N ILE A 69 11.72 4.14 -2.61
CA ILE A 69 13.07 3.62 -2.38
C ILE A 69 13.00 2.10 -2.28
N TRP A 70 13.81 1.39 -3.07
CA TRP A 70 13.88 -0.07 -2.99
C TRP A 70 14.43 -0.54 -1.65
N TYR A 71 13.80 -1.56 -1.08
CA TYR A 71 14.33 -2.27 0.07
C TYR A 71 15.46 -3.20 -0.37
N THR A 72 16.67 -2.92 0.11
CA THR A 72 17.90 -3.66 -0.15
C THR A 72 18.73 -3.71 1.14
N PRO A 73 19.77 -4.57 1.24
CA PRO A 73 20.68 -4.52 2.39
C PRO A 73 21.27 -3.13 2.66
N ALA A 74 21.51 -2.32 1.62
CA ALA A 74 22.08 -0.98 1.74
C ALA A 74 21.07 0.08 2.26
N THR A 75 19.78 -0.12 2.03
CA THR A 75 18.72 0.83 2.40
C THR A 75 17.90 0.38 3.61
N ALA A 76 17.98 -0.90 3.99
CA ALA A 76 17.14 -1.52 5.00
C ALA A 76 17.13 -0.76 6.34
N SER A 77 18.31 -0.43 6.88
CA SER A 77 18.40 0.30 8.15
C SER A 77 17.70 1.66 8.03
N TYR A 78 18.12 2.49 7.08
CA TYR A 78 17.57 3.83 6.87
C TYR A 78 16.03 3.80 6.71
N LEU A 79 15.51 2.85 5.94
CA LEU A 79 14.07 2.71 5.71
C LEU A 79 13.27 2.45 6.99
N TYR A 80 13.83 1.74 7.96
CA TYR A 80 13.13 1.37 9.19
C TYR A 80 13.50 2.23 10.41
N THR A 81 14.52 3.09 10.30
CA THR A 81 14.95 4.00 11.37
C THR A 81 14.65 5.47 11.07
N ASP A 82 15.11 5.97 9.92
CA ASP A 82 15.22 7.42 9.67
C ASP A 82 14.26 7.92 8.58
N TYR A 83 13.90 7.06 7.63
CA TYR A 83 13.16 7.48 6.43
C TYR A 83 11.72 7.92 6.73
N THR A 84 10.98 7.11 7.49
CA THR A 84 9.59 7.40 7.86
C THR A 84 9.53 7.72 9.36
N PRO A 85 9.34 9.00 9.75
CA PRO A 85 9.18 9.36 11.15
C PRO A 85 8.01 8.60 11.77
N VAL A 86 8.24 7.97 12.93
CA VAL A 86 7.18 7.27 13.68
C VAL A 86 6.13 8.24 14.24
N PRO A 87 6.48 9.42 14.78
CA PRO A 87 5.47 10.41 15.16
C PRO A 87 4.73 10.94 13.94
N VAL A 88 3.40 10.97 14.01
CA VAL A 88 2.56 11.58 12.97
C VAL A 88 2.39 13.08 13.26
N ASP A 89 2.84 13.95 12.36
CA ASP A 89 2.55 15.40 12.43
C ASP A 89 1.16 15.72 11.87
N TYR A 90 0.15 14.97 12.31
CA TYR A 90 -1.24 15.17 11.89
C TYR A 90 -1.89 16.30 12.69
N ARG A 91 -2.68 17.12 12.01
CA ARG A 91 -3.45 18.19 12.62
C ARG A 91 -4.94 17.93 12.46
N PRO A 92 -5.70 17.84 13.57
CA PRO A 92 -7.15 17.72 13.50
C PRO A 92 -7.81 18.81 12.65
N GLY A 93 -8.86 18.45 11.92
CA GLY A 93 -9.61 19.30 11.00
C GLY A 93 -9.05 19.39 9.58
N THR A 94 -7.90 18.78 9.29
CA THR A 94 -7.31 18.81 7.93
C THR A 94 -7.87 17.72 7.01
N LEU A 95 -8.39 16.62 7.56
CA LEU A 95 -9.01 15.51 6.83
C LEU A 95 -10.35 15.09 7.49
N PRO A 96 -11.37 15.97 7.50
CA PRO A 96 -12.62 15.75 8.23
C PRO A 96 -13.39 14.48 7.82
N GLY A 97 -13.33 14.07 6.54
CA GLY A 97 -13.98 12.85 6.08
C GLY A 97 -13.34 11.61 6.70
N TYR A 98 -12.01 11.60 6.78
CA TYR A 98 -11.24 10.52 7.40
C TYR A 98 -11.44 10.47 8.91
N GLU A 99 -11.44 11.62 9.58
CA GLU A 99 -11.69 11.73 11.02
C GLU A 99 -13.06 11.16 11.40
N ALA A 100 -14.11 11.58 10.68
CA ALA A 100 -15.46 11.10 10.91
C ALA A 100 -15.56 9.59 10.71
N LEU A 101 -14.88 9.05 9.69
CA LEU A 101 -14.86 7.61 9.45
C LEU A 101 -14.09 6.87 10.54
N ALA A 102 -12.89 7.31 10.89
CA ALA A 102 -12.07 6.67 11.94
C ALA A 102 -12.78 6.65 13.29
N ALA A 103 -13.43 7.75 13.69
CA ALA A 103 -14.17 7.85 14.94
C ALA A 103 -15.36 6.87 15.04
N ARG A 104 -15.91 6.41 13.91
CA ARG A 104 -17.00 5.41 13.90
C ARG A 104 -16.53 3.99 14.17
N PHE A 105 -15.28 3.68 13.83
CA PHE A 105 -14.77 2.31 13.86
C PHE A 105 -13.81 2.03 15.01
N THR A 106 -13.27 3.08 15.61
CA THR A 106 -12.32 3.03 16.72
C THR A 106 -12.97 3.54 18.00
N LYS A 107 -12.43 3.14 19.16
CA LYS A 107 -12.95 3.53 20.47
C LYS A 107 -11.84 4.03 21.39
N PRO A 108 -12.17 4.93 22.34
CA PRO A 108 -11.26 5.22 23.43
C PRO A 108 -10.87 3.93 24.17
N GLY A 109 -9.56 3.74 24.38
CA GLY A 109 -9.01 2.56 25.04
C GLY A 109 -8.53 1.44 24.10
N ASP A 110 -8.86 1.48 22.80
CA ASP A 110 -8.26 0.56 21.82
C ASP A 110 -6.74 0.74 21.79
N SER A 111 -6.01 -0.37 21.84
CA SER A 111 -4.58 -0.41 21.52
C SER A 111 -4.31 0.07 20.08
N GLU A 112 -3.05 0.38 19.77
CA GLU A 112 -2.67 0.82 18.43
C GLU A 112 -2.98 -0.25 17.38
N THR A 113 -2.68 -1.53 17.69
CA THR A 113 -3.03 -2.65 16.82
C THR A 113 -4.54 -2.82 16.66
N GLU A 114 -5.33 -2.81 17.74
CA GLU A 114 -6.80 -2.96 17.64
C GLU A 114 -7.41 -1.87 16.77
N ARG A 115 -6.92 -0.64 16.92
CA ARG A 115 -7.34 0.51 16.12
C ARG A 115 -7.04 0.30 14.65
N ALA A 116 -5.79 -0.05 14.30
CA ALA A 116 -5.39 -0.30 12.92
C ALA A 116 -6.19 -1.44 12.28
N LEU A 117 -6.41 -2.54 13.01
CA LEU A 117 -7.19 -3.68 12.53
C LEU A 117 -8.67 -3.33 12.32
N ALA A 118 -9.26 -2.53 13.20
CA ALA A 118 -10.63 -2.04 13.02
C ALA A 118 -10.75 -1.16 11.77
N LEU A 119 -9.80 -0.26 11.54
CA LEU A 119 -9.76 0.58 10.34
C LEU A 119 -9.59 -0.27 9.08
N LEU A 120 -8.67 -1.25 9.10
CA LEU A 120 -8.41 -2.13 7.95
C LEU A 120 -9.60 -3.03 7.63
N THR A 121 -10.16 -3.72 8.61
CA THR A 121 -11.10 -4.82 8.35
C THR A 121 -12.56 -4.38 8.35
N ARG A 122 -12.87 -3.24 8.98
CA ARG A 122 -14.26 -2.75 9.13
C ARG A 122 -14.47 -1.39 8.46
N ALA A 123 -13.53 -0.45 8.56
CA ALA A 123 -13.68 0.86 7.92
C ALA A 123 -13.42 0.80 6.41
N MET A 124 -12.33 0.15 5.96
CA MET A 124 -11.97 0.08 4.53
C MET A 124 -13.07 -0.45 3.61
N PRO A 125 -13.82 -1.52 3.95
CA PRO A 125 -14.94 -1.99 3.13
C PRO A 125 -16.02 -0.93 2.86
N GLU A 126 -16.18 0.04 3.78
CA GLU A 126 -17.06 1.20 3.59
C GLU A 126 -16.33 2.38 2.92
N ALA A 127 -15.05 2.57 3.23
CA ALA A 127 -14.24 3.71 2.84
C ALA A 127 -13.93 3.71 1.34
N CYS A 128 -13.41 2.59 0.82
CA CYS A 128 -12.82 2.52 -0.50
C CYS A 128 -12.73 1.06 -0.96
N ARG A 129 -13.54 0.68 -1.95
CA ARG A 129 -13.61 -0.68 -2.50
C ARG A 129 -12.79 -0.81 -3.77
N HIS A 130 -12.26 -2.00 -4.05
CA HIS A 130 -11.46 -2.24 -5.27
C HIS A 130 -12.37 -2.53 -6.47
N PRO A 131 -12.09 -2.02 -7.68
CA PRO A 131 -12.85 -2.37 -8.88
C PRO A 131 -12.64 -3.82 -9.37
N GLY A 132 -11.60 -4.49 -8.87
CA GLY A 132 -11.23 -5.87 -9.26
C GLY A 132 -10.92 -6.85 -8.13
N MET A 133 -11.11 -6.45 -6.86
CA MET A 133 -10.91 -7.30 -5.68
C MET A 133 -12.11 -7.14 -4.75
N PRO A 134 -12.81 -8.22 -4.38
CA PRO A 134 -13.94 -8.12 -3.47
C PRO A 134 -13.58 -7.54 -2.09
N PRO A 135 -14.49 -6.78 -1.45
CA PRO A 135 -15.80 -6.38 -1.94
C PRO A 135 -15.69 -5.35 -3.08
N LEU A 136 -16.35 -5.60 -4.20
CA LEU A 136 -16.16 -4.84 -5.43
C LEU A 136 -16.81 -3.46 -5.39
N ALA A 137 -16.11 -2.50 -5.98
CA ALA A 137 -16.65 -1.21 -6.41
C ALA A 137 -17.06 -1.24 -7.89
N PRO A 138 -17.85 -0.26 -8.35
CA PRO A 138 -17.99 -0.01 -9.79
C PRO A 138 -16.63 0.18 -10.47
N PRO A 139 -16.49 -0.22 -11.75
CA PRO A 139 -15.28 0.05 -12.52
C PRO A 139 -14.89 1.52 -12.47
N THR A 140 -13.61 1.78 -12.26
CA THR A 140 -13.05 3.13 -12.21
C THR A 140 -11.76 3.23 -13.00
N ARG A 141 -11.45 4.42 -13.51
CA ARG A 141 -10.18 4.66 -14.22
C ARG A 141 -9.02 4.70 -13.22
N ALA A 142 -7.81 4.42 -13.70
CA ALA A 142 -6.60 4.44 -12.88
C ALA A 142 -5.89 5.82 -12.88
N ASP A 143 -6.28 6.73 -13.78
CA ASP A 143 -5.64 8.03 -14.02
C ASP A 143 -6.38 9.21 -13.35
N ARG A 144 -6.98 8.97 -12.17
CA ARG A 144 -7.90 9.95 -11.56
C ARG A 144 -7.20 11.11 -10.86
N ASN A 145 -5.98 10.90 -10.35
CA ASN A 145 -5.20 11.88 -9.61
C ASN A 145 -6.02 12.60 -8.52
N LEU A 146 -6.75 11.83 -7.70
CA LEU A 146 -7.58 12.38 -6.64
C LEU A 146 -6.71 12.75 -5.43
N ASP A 147 -7.02 13.91 -4.83
CA ASP A 147 -6.59 14.22 -3.48
C ASP A 147 -7.30 13.31 -2.46
N ASP A 148 -6.89 13.38 -1.19
CA ASP A 148 -7.30 12.40 -0.21
C ASP A 148 -8.81 12.47 0.09
N GLU A 149 -9.42 13.66 0.22
CA GLU A 149 -10.86 13.80 0.50
C GLU A 149 -11.72 13.42 -0.71
N ALA A 150 -11.32 13.83 -1.92
CA ALA A 150 -12.01 13.40 -3.15
C ALA A 150 -11.89 11.88 -3.35
N LEU A 151 -10.75 11.29 -3.00
CA LEU A 151 -10.54 9.86 -3.07
C LEU A 151 -11.47 9.11 -2.10
N LEU A 152 -11.55 9.55 -0.84
CA LEU A 152 -12.47 8.97 0.13
C LEU A 152 -13.94 9.11 -0.30
N ALA A 153 -14.32 10.28 -0.79
CA ALA A 153 -15.68 10.55 -1.29
C ALA A 153 -16.07 9.64 -2.46
N SER A 154 -15.10 9.22 -3.29
CA SER A 154 -15.34 8.33 -4.43
C SER A 154 -15.72 6.90 -4.05
N ARG A 155 -15.39 6.47 -2.82
CA ARG A 155 -15.64 5.11 -2.29
C ARG A 155 -15.08 3.95 -3.13
N CYS A 156 -14.16 4.25 -4.05
CA CYS A 156 -13.59 3.29 -4.99
C CYS A 156 -12.13 3.65 -5.24
N GLY A 157 -11.25 2.65 -5.35
CA GLY A 157 -9.87 2.87 -5.72
C GLY A 157 -9.09 1.61 -6.03
N TRP A 158 -8.08 1.75 -6.87
CA TRP A 158 -7.10 0.70 -7.12
C TRP A 158 -6.21 0.48 -5.88
N CYS A 159 -5.40 -0.58 -5.89
CA CYS A 159 -4.60 -0.98 -4.72
C CYS A 159 -3.77 0.16 -4.08
N ASN A 160 -3.15 1.02 -4.88
CA ASN A 160 -2.41 2.20 -4.40
C ASN A 160 -3.30 3.23 -3.71
N GLU A 161 -4.48 3.51 -4.28
CA GLU A 161 -5.43 4.44 -3.72
C GLU A 161 -6.06 3.91 -2.42
N GLN A 162 -6.37 2.60 -2.35
CA GLN A 162 -6.83 1.99 -1.10
C GLN A 162 -5.76 1.99 -0.02
N ALA A 163 -4.50 1.73 -0.37
CA ALA A 163 -3.39 1.85 0.57
C ALA A 163 -3.28 3.29 1.10
N ARG A 164 -3.41 4.31 0.24
CA ARG A 164 -3.45 5.72 0.67
C ARG A 164 -4.61 6.01 1.62
N VAL A 165 -5.83 5.55 1.30
CA VAL A 165 -7.00 5.74 2.18
C VAL A 165 -6.75 5.11 3.55
N PHE A 166 -6.23 3.88 3.58
CA PHE A 166 -5.90 3.20 4.84
C PHE A 166 -4.82 3.97 5.63
N ILE A 167 -3.75 4.43 4.97
CA ILE A 167 -2.69 5.21 5.61
C ILE A 167 -3.26 6.50 6.21
N ARG A 168 -4.16 7.20 5.52
CA ARG A 168 -4.83 8.39 6.06
C ARG A 168 -5.70 8.05 7.27
N LEU A 169 -6.45 6.96 7.23
CA LEU A 169 -7.21 6.49 8.39
C LEU A 169 -6.29 6.21 9.59
N CYS A 170 -5.14 5.60 9.38
CA CYS A 170 -4.11 5.43 10.41
C CYS A 170 -3.62 6.79 10.96
N GLN A 171 -3.22 7.71 10.08
CA GLN A 171 -2.64 9.00 10.47
C GLN A 171 -3.60 9.89 11.24
N VAL A 172 -4.87 10.00 10.81
CA VAL A 172 -5.89 10.74 11.59
C VAL A 172 -6.19 10.08 12.94
N SER A 173 -5.84 8.80 13.08
CA SER A 173 -5.98 8.01 14.30
C SER A 173 -4.70 7.97 15.14
N GLY A 174 -3.69 8.77 14.80
CA GLY A 174 -2.42 8.88 15.52
C GLY A 174 -1.41 7.77 15.22
N LEU A 175 -1.63 6.96 14.19
CA LEU A 175 -0.75 5.87 13.77
C LEU A 175 -0.03 6.24 12.49
N GLN A 176 1.30 6.04 12.44
CA GLN A 176 2.02 6.29 11.21
C GLN A 176 1.76 5.20 10.18
N GLY A 177 1.68 5.58 8.90
CA GLY A 177 1.58 4.65 7.79
C GLY A 177 2.39 5.08 6.57
N ARG A 178 2.70 4.12 5.70
CA ARG A 178 3.47 4.34 4.47
C ARG A 178 3.11 3.34 3.38
N LEU A 179 3.41 3.67 2.13
CA LEU A 179 3.15 2.82 0.97
C LEU A 179 4.25 1.78 0.80
N ILE A 180 3.83 0.60 0.36
CA ILE A 180 4.72 -0.49 -0.04
C ILE A 180 4.31 -0.98 -1.43
N HIS A 181 5.23 -0.88 -2.39
CA HIS A 181 5.05 -1.39 -3.74
C HIS A 181 5.64 -2.79 -3.84
N LEU A 182 4.80 -3.81 -4.00
CA LEU A 182 5.22 -5.21 -4.14
C LEU A 182 5.46 -5.59 -5.60
N TYR A 183 6.73 -5.75 -5.95
CA TYR A 183 7.19 -6.24 -7.25
C TYR A 183 7.28 -7.77 -7.23
N GLY A 184 6.73 -8.39 -8.28
CA GLY A 184 6.43 -9.83 -8.31
C GLY A 184 4.94 -10.14 -8.01
N GLN A 185 4.20 -9.17 -7.45
CA GLN A 185 2.74 -9.22 -7.35
C GLN A 185 2.04 -8.13 -8.16
N ASN A 186 2.77 -7.10 -8.63
CA ASN A 186 2.20 -5.91 -9.25
C ASN A 186 1.07 -5.31 -8.38
N HIS A 187 1.38 -5.13 -7.09
CA HIS A 187 0.43 -4.75 -6.05
C HIS A 187 1.00 -3.63 -5.19
N THR A 188 0.14 -2.77 -4.66
CA THR A 188 0.52 -1.75 -3.67
C THR A 188 -0.30 -1.97 -2.41
N ILE A 189 0.39 -1.94 -1.27
CA ILE A 189 -0.20 -2.13 0.05
C ILE A 189 0.31 -1.02 0.98
N ALA A 190 -0.04 -1.11 2.25
CA ALA A 190 0.47 -0.23 3.28
C ALA A 190 1.31 -0.98 4.31
N GLU A 191 2.14 -0.23 5.02
CA GLU A 191 2.56 -0.56 6.38
C GLU A 191 2.00 0.47 7.35
N PHE A 192 1.76 0.06 8.59
CA PHE A 192 1.46 0.95 9.70
C PHE A 192 2.38 0.64 10.89
N TYR A 193 2.68 1.64 11.72
CA TYR A 193 3.45 1.48 12.94
C TYR A 193 2.50 1.41 14.14
N ALA A 194 2.56 0.31 14.89
CA ALA A 194 1.75 0.08 16.08
C ALA A 194 2.51 -0.77 17.08
N ASP A 195 2.32 -0.48 18.36
CA ASP A 195 2.87 -1.23 19.50
C ASP A 195 4.39 -1.46 19.38
N GLY A 196 5.10 -0.44 18.85
CA GLY A 196 6.55 -0.44 18.71
C GLY A 196 7.10 -1.19 17.49
N ALA A 197 6.27 -1.59 16.52
CA ALA A 197 6.72 -2.27 15.32
C ALA A 197 5.95 -1.86 14.05
N TRP A 198 6.59 -2.03 12.89
CA TRP A 198 5.94 -1.93 11.58
C TRP A 198 5.18 -3.22 11.26
N ALA A 199 3.96 -3.06 10.74
CA ALA A 199 3.08 -4.14 10.33
C ALA A 199 2.56 -3.92 8.91
N LEU A 200 2.67 -4.95 8.08
CA LEU A 200 2.11 -5.00 6.73
C LEU A 200 0.58 -5.09 6.78
N ALA A 201 -0.09 -4.27 5.97
CA ALA A 201 -1.53 -4.30 5.77
C ALA A 201 -1.88 -4.27 4.28
N ASP A 202 -2.52 -5.31 3.79
CA ASP A 202 -3.11 -5.31 2.45
C ASP A 202 -4.54 -4.77 2.52
N ALA A 203 -4.70 -3.48 2.19
CA ALA A 203 -5.99 -2.80 2.20
C ALA A 203 -6.97 -3.31 1.13
N SER A 204 -6.48 -3.91 0.04
CA SER A 204 -7.33 -4.48 -1.01
C SER A 204 -7.88 -5.85 -0.63
N SER A 205 -7.07 -6.64 0.08
CA SER A 205 -7.46 -7.99 0.54
C SER A 205 -7.96 -8.01 1.99
N LEU A 206 -7.82 -6.89 2.71
CA LEU A 206 -8.27 -6.67 4.09
C LEU A 206 -7.62 -7.62 5.11
N PHE A 207 -6.29 -7.78 5.06
CA PHE A 207 -5.57 -8.61 6.03
C PHE A 207 -4.21 -8.03 6.43
N VAL A 208 -3.72 -8.53 7.58
CA VAL A 208 -2.35 -8.41 8.08
C VAL A 208 -1.74 -9.81 8.18
N ALA A 209 -0.41 -9.90 8.19
CA ALA A 209 0.30 -11.14 8.49
C ALA A 209 0.84 -11.12 9.92
N ALA A 210 0.72 -12.24 10.61
CA ALA A 210 1.31 -12.45 11.93
C ALA A 210 2.31 -13.60 11.88
N GLY A 211 3.42 -13.47 12.58
CA GLY A 211 4.42 -14.52 12.72
C GLY A 211 3.94 -15.65 13.65
N PRO A 212 4.75 -16.70 13.84
CA PRO A 212 4.42 -17.83 14.71
C PRO A 212 4.18 -17.44 16.18
N ASP A 213 4.74 -16.31 16.63
CA ASP A 213 4.57 -15.74 17.97
C ASP A 213 3.34 -14.82 18.09
N GLY A 214 2.55 -14.68 17.03
CA GLY A 214 1.38 -13.81 16.97
C GLY A 214 1.68 -12.34 16.73
N ARG A 215 2.96 -11.93 16.65
CA ARG A 215 3.32 -10.54 16.36
C ARG A 215 3.07 -10.22 14.89
N LEU A 216 2.55 -9.03 14.61
CA LEU A 216 2.37 -8.57 13.24
C LEU A 216 3.73 -8.39 12.55
N LEU A 217 3.78 -8.78 11.28
CA LEU A 217 5.00 -8.78 10.47
C LEU A 217 5.06 -7.52 9.60
N SER A 218 6.25 -6.91 9.52
CA SER A 218 6.55 -5.86 8.52
C SER A 218 6.63 -6.46 7.11
N ALA A 219 6.63 -5.60 6.09
CA ALA A 219 6.88 -6.00 4.70
C ALA A 219 8.26 -6.65 4.55
N ALA A 220 9.28 -6.14 5.26
CA ALA A 220 10.61 -6.76 5.27
C ALA A 220 10.56 -8.19 5.85
N ALA A 221 9.87 -8.39 6.98
CA ALA A 221 9.74 -9.71 7.58
C ALA A 221 8.89 -10.66 6.70
N CYS A 222 7.84 -10.17 6.04
CA CYS A 222 7.01 -10.99 5.15
C CYS A 222 7.75 -11.46 3.88
N HIS A 223 8.86 -10.82 3.53
CA HIS A 223 9.55 -11.01 2.24
C HIS A 223 11.06 -11.25 2.43
N ASP A 224 11.43 -11.86 3.56
CA ASP A 224 12.82 -12.22 3.90
C ASP A 224 13.29 -13.55 3.27
N GLY A 225 12.39 -14.27 2.58
CA GLY A 225 12.68 -15.60 2.03
C GLY A 225 12.69 -16.73 3.06
N ALA A 226 12.23 -16.46 4.29
CA ALA A 226 12.27 -17.40 5.41
C ALA A 226 10.86 -17.78 5.89
N ALA A 227 10.75 -18.28 7.13
CA ALA A 227 9.50 -18.77 7.71
C ALA A 227 8.37 -17.74 7.72
N ASN A 228 8.70 -16.46 7.88
CA ASN A 228 7.73 -15.36 7.91
C ASN A 228 7.05 -15.14 6.55
N GLN A 229 7.73 -15.46 5.44
CA GLN A 229 7.12 -15.43 4.11
C GLN A 229 6.00 -16.49 3.98
N ARG A 230 6.15 -17.65 4.63
CA ARG A 230 5.07 -18.64 4.70
C ARG A 230 3.89 -18.13 5.53
N CYS A 231 4.14 -17.46 6.66
CA CYS A 231 3.07 -16.85 7.46
C CYS A 231 2.28 -15.80 6.65
N TYR A 232 2.96 -14.98 5.84
CA TYR A 232 2.30 -14.08 4.90
C TYR A 232 1.43 -14.83 3.87
N ALA A 233 1.98 -15.87 3.24
CA ALA A 233 1.24 -16.69 2.27
C ALA A 233 -0.01 -17.33 2.87
N GLU A 234 0.11 -17.90 4.07
CA GLU A 234 -0.99 -18.49 4.82
C GLU A 234 -2.06 -17.46 5.18
N ALA A 235 -1.67 -16.26 5.65
CA ALA A 235 -2.59 -15.19 5.95
C ALA A 235 -3.39 -14.76 4.71
N LYS A 236 -2.71 -14.61 3.57
CA LYS A 236 -3.34 -14.25 2.29
C LYS A 236 -4.31 -15.34 1.81
N VAL A 237 -3.89 -16.60 1.78
CA VAL A 237 -4.74 -17.72 1.34
C VAL A 237 -5.93 -17.88 2.27
N ARG A 238 -5.73 -17.85 3.59
CA ARG A 238 -6.82 -17.89 4.58
C ARG A 238 -7.84 -16.81 4.29
N ARG A 239 -7.40 -15.56 4.08
CA ARG A 239 -8.30 -14.45 3.78
C ARG A 239 -9.07 -14.65 2.47
N MET A 240 -8.41 -15.13 1.42
CA MET A 240 -9.08 -15.44 0.15
C MET A 240 -10.13 -16.54 0.31
N ARG A 241 -9.86 -17.57 1.11
CA ARG A 241 -10.82 -18.65 1.42
C ARG A 241 -12.00 -18.15 2.24
N GLU A 242 -11.78 -17.27 3.22
CA GLU A 242 -12.87 -16.62 3.96
C GLU A 242 -13.80 -15.84 3.00
N MET A 243 -13.23 -15.04 2.10
CA MET A 243 -14.01 -14.27 1.13
C MET A 243 -14.75 -15.17 0.14
N CYS A 244 -14.22 -16.35 -0.21
CA CYS A 244 -14.95 -17.31 -1.04
C CYS A 244 -16.29 -17.74 -0.41
N GLY A 245 -16.39 -17.74 0.92
CA GLY A 245 -17.62 -18.04 1.66
C GLY A 245 -18.63 -16.91 1.73
N TRP A 246 -18.31 -15.71 1.24
CA TRP A 246 -19.22 -14.57 1.27
C TRP A 246 -20.31 -14.69 0.20
N SER A 247 -21.47 -14.07 0.45
CA SER A 247 -22.54 -13.98 -0.55
C SER A 247 -22.09 -13.16 -1.75
N ARG A 248 -22.76 -13.35 -2.89
CA ARG A 248 -22.52 -12.56 -4.11
C ARG A 248 -22.63 -11.05 -3.84
N GLU A 249 -23.63 -10.64 -3.07
CA GLU A 249 -23.88 -9.24 -2.69
C GLU A 249 -22.74 -8.68 -1.84
N ALA A 250 -22.26 -9.47 -0.86
CA ALA A 250 -21.14 -9.07 -0.02
C ALA A 250 -19.84 -8.96 -0.81
N LEU A 251 -19.64 -9.80 -1.83
CA LEU A 251 -18.52 -9.71 -2.76
C LEU A 251 -18.67 -8.55 -3.77
N GLY A 252 -19.87 -8.03 -3.97
CA GLY A 252 -20.15 -6.92 -4.91
C GLY A 252 -20.28 -7.34 -6.38
N PHE A 253 -20.53 -8.62 -6.68
CA PHE A 253 -20.72 -9.08 -8.06
C PHE A 253 -22.15 -8.87 -8.56
N ALA A 254 -22.27 -8.54 -9.85
CA ALA A 254 -23.57 -8.32 -10.50
C ALA A 254 -24.40 -9.61 -10.64
N ASP A 255 -23.75 -10.77 -10.78
CA ASP A 255 -24.37 -12.08 -10.98
C ASP A 255 -23.55 -13.21 -10.33
N ASP A 256 -24.19 -14.37 -10.15
CA ASP A 256 -23.58 -15.54 -9.49
C ASP A 256 -22.44 -16.14 -10.33
N ASP A 257 -22.52 -16.08 -11.66
CA ASP A 257 -21.50 -16.63 -12.55
C ASP A 257 -20.17 -15.86 -12.40
N ALA A 258 -20.23 -14.53 -12.31
CA ALA A 258 -19.06 -13.68 -12.07
C ALA A 258 -18.46 -13.94 -10.68
N ALA A 259 -19.30 -14.07 -9.66
CA ALA A 259 -18.84 -14.43 -8.33
C ALA A 259 -18.19 -15.82 -8.31
N GLN A 260 -18.78 -16.81 -8.99
CA GLN A 260 -18.23 -18.16 -9.07
C GLN A 260 -16.90 -18.18 -9.82
N ARG A 261 -16.76 -17.49 -10.96
CA ARG A 261 -15.47 -17.38 -11.66
C ARG A 261 -14.38 -16.77 -10.79
N TRP A 262 -14.73 -15.76 -9.98
CA TRP A 262 -13.78 -15.20 -9.03
C TRP A 262 -13.40 -16.21 -7.94
N ARG A 263 -14.37 -16.92 -7.36
CA ARG A 263 -14.13 -17.97 -6.36
C ARG A 263 -13.22 -19.07 -6.92
N ASP A 264 -13.47 -19.53 -8.15
CA ASP A 264 -12.66 -20.55 -8.81
C ASP A 264 -11.20 -20.09 -9.00
N ASN A 265 -10.99 -18.81 -9.34
CA ASN A 265 -9.65 -18.25 -9.45
C ASN A 265 -8.99 -18.07 -8.07
N ALA A 266 -9.72 -17.58 -7.07
CA ALA A 266 -9.23 -17.44 -5.71
C ALA A 266 -8.87 -18.81 -5.10
N ALA A 267 -9.66 -19.84 -5.40
CA ALA A 267 -9.46 -21.23 -4.99
C ALA A 267 -8.14 -21.85 -5.52
N ARG A 268 -7.56 -21.31 -6.59
CA ARG A 268 -6.25 -21.76 -7.12
C ARG A 268 -5.05 -21.20 -6.38
N LEU A 269 -5.25 -20.23 -5.49
CA LEU A 269 -4.17 -19.64 -4.73
C LEU A 269 -3.66 -20.64 -3.70
N GLU A 270 -2.40 -21.05 -3.83
CA GLU A 270 -1.76 -22.03 -2.96
C GLU A 270 -0.69 -21.39 -2.06
N VAL A 271 -0.60 -21.87 -0.82
CA VAL A 271 0.36 -21.37 0.17
C VAL A 271 1.78 -21.58 -0.31
N ASP A 272 2.11 -22.79 -0.80
CA ASP A 272 3.48 -23.13 -1.20
C ASP A 272 3.98 -22.27 -2.36
N GLU A 273 3.13 -22.00 -3.36
CA GLU A 273 3.48 -21.14 -4.49
C GLU A 273 3.80 -19.71 -4.02
N LEU A 274 2.99 -19.15 -3.12
CA LEU A 274 3.20 -17.82 -2.57
C LEU A 274 4.40 -17.75 -1.62
N ALA A 275 4.62 -18.80 -0.83
CA ALA A 275 5.70 -18.88 0.15
C ALA A 275 7.08 -18.92 -0.52
N THR A 276 7.17 -19.38 -1.76
CA THR A 276 8.42 -19.38 -2.54
C THR A 276 8.50 -18.26 -3.58
N ARG A 277 7.46 -17.43 -3.70
CA ARG A 277 7.44 -16.35 -4.70
C ARG A 277 8.44 -15.28 -4.32
N GLU A 278 9.42 -15.03 -5.17
CA GLU A 278 10.41 -13.99 -4.91
C GLU A 278 9.77 -12.60 -5.07
N ILE A 279 9.54 -11.91 -3.97
CA ILE A 279 8.92 -10.58 -3.89
C ILE A 279 9.99 -9.57 -3.52
N HIS A 280 10.08 -8.49 -4.29
CA HIS A 280 10.90 -7.33 -3.94
C HIS A 280 9.96 -6.17 -3.70
N PHE A 281 10.38 -5.18 -2.92
CA PHE A 281 9.49 -4.06 -2.65
C PHE A 281 10.19 -2.72 -2.57
N GLY A 282 9.40 -1.71 -2.87
CA GLY A 282 9.69 -0.31 -2.66
C GLY A 282 8.95 0.24 -1.45
N VAL A 283 9.57 1.12 -0.69
CA VAL A 283 8.95 1.85 0.41
C VAL A 283 8.82 3.31 0.00
N MET A 284 7.67 3.91 0.28
CA MET A 284 7.46 5.33 0.05
C MET A 284 6.66 5.94 1.20
N ASN A 285 7.11 7.10 1.70
CA ASN A 285 6.33 7.82 2.69
C ASN A 285 5.06 8.39 2.06
N THR A 286 4.08 8.72 2.89
CA THR A 286 2.84 9.36 2.43
C THR A 286 2.67 10.65 3.22
N PRO A 287 3.40 11.72 2.84
CA PRO A 287 3.36 12.98 3.57
C PRO A 287 1.93 13.53 3.62
N LEU A 288 1.59 14.20 4.72
CA LEU A 288 0.29 14.83 4.89
C LEU A 288 0.21 16.12 4.07
N PRO A 289 -0.98 16.48 3.53
CA PRO A 289 -1.17 17.77 2.89
C PRO A 289 -0.94 18.91 3.91
N PRO A 290 -0.47 20.08 3.47
CA PRO A 290 -0.22 21.21 4.35
C PRO A 290 -1.53 21.73 4.93
N HIS A 291 -1.48 22.20 6.18
CA HIS A 291 -2.64 22.88 6.78
C HIS A 291 -2.92 24.20 6.03
N PRO A 292 -4.16 24.51 5.64
CA PRO A 292 -4.52 25.72 4.87
C PRO A 292 -4.31 27.06 5.59
N GLY A 293 -3.59 27.09 6.72
CA GLY A 293 -3.39 28.25 7.59
C GLY A 293 -1.92 28.61 7.86
N ARG A 294 -0.98 28.08 7.08
CA ARG A 294 0.44 28.50 7.09
C ARG A 294 0.88 28.81 5.66
N GLY A 295 0.70 30.07 5.27
CA GLY A 295 1.45 30.74 4.21
C GLY A 295 2.35 31.79 4.84
#